data_AF-A0A2D6NW28-F1
#
_entry.id   AF-A0A2D6NW28-F1
#
_cell.length_a   1.000
_cell.length_b   1.000
_cell.length_c   1.000
_cell.angle_alpha   90.00
_cell.angle_beta   90.00
_cell.angle_gamma   90.00
#
_symmetry.space_group_name_H-M   'P 1'
#
loop_
_entity.id
_entity.type
_entity.pdbx_description
1 polymer ?
#
loop_
_entity_poly.entity_id
_entity_poly.type
_entity_poly.pdbx_seq_one_letter_code
_entity_poly.pdbx_strand_id
1 'polypeptide(L)'
;MAIRAIIAHQNDDGAKLVLDKMQNIIHRKSLQDKNEARPDIEVINNLNLDFHIINGSGKWLAQTKLQQDEILAIFSDNGFGISHSRNFIMTMEKISKKPDWLSLGNCWMACVCNSDTRPDDKQQKVAENMAHQIWANYFRQFESRVQSGWAPWGIIRDRPSKDWLSSARETQERIDKGQFIDKLLIEMGLVYGPDLATSWMPGLDYFEITKTQFDLISKLVKASFSFKRALCVLYKENKFAREIFNIGRPDFVCNWALQGEQIDPRKVRLDLALTQDGIPMITEIDGTPGGEGMDIGLPRIYQQVIGEPEIGKLPKNTANGYYPMANDMVGENALIMFLITEDSKEYFSEQKVKANYLAKKNIPVIVCSPEDVEIKGAQVFANGQQVIAWDRFVETYELDDSKLRKLAELSEQGFLPAFPPYRHFFWEGKETWAFLHDKELGNFWQKHMGDDFEILKKYSPLTVLPISLRDTKKSEWYRKRASFGDNQCWGSRGVVSGKRDSATNWRAQYLQDCENLIQKKFPYHVYQKAIQHGKHEFYAYDREQERVLKQEFFVRLNPWGYNDGKEIHVCGILATLRYDPRVHGARDALEVPCVIVPD
;
A
#
# COMPACT_ATOMS: atom_id res chain seq x y z
N MET A 1 -36.23 -36.27 16.71
CA MET A 1 -35.47 -35.61 15.63
C MET A 1 -34.88 -36.71 14.78
N ALA A 2 -35.35 -36.92 13.56
CA ALA A 2 -34.74 -37.90 12.67
C ALA A 2 -33.46 -37.28 12.10
N ILE A 3 -32.32 -37.97 12.24
CA ILE A 3 -31.09 -37.61 11.56
C ILE A 3 -31.03 -38.47 10.30
N ARG A 4 -30.79 -37.86 9.15
CA ARG A 4 -30.48 -38.58 7.91
C ARG A 4 -29.07 -38.22 7.45
N ALA A 5 -28.32 -39.23 7.03
CA ALA A 5 -26.94 -39.09 6.63
C ALA A 5 -26.77 -39.36 5.13
N ILE A 6 -26.05 -38.49 4.43
CA ILE A 6 -25.66 -38.70 3.03
C ILE A 6 -24.17 -39.00 2.99
N ILE A 7 -23.80 -40.13 2.38
CA ILE A 7 -22.42 -40.57 2.20
C ILE A 7 -22.11 -40.54 0.69
N ALA A 8 -21.10 -39.75 0.31
CA ALA A 8 -20.65 -39.63 -1.08
C ALA A 8 -19.21 -40.13 -1.22
N HIS A 9 -18.98 -41.06 -2.15
CA HIS A 9 -17.66 -41.63 -2.43
C HIS A 9 -17.43 -41.79 -3.94
N GLN A 10 -16.18 -41.71 -4.39
CA GLN A 10 -15.83 -41.73 -5.81
C GLN A 10 -16.11 -43.06 -6.54
N ASN A 11 -16.28 -44.16 -5.80
CA ASN A 11 -16.61 -45.49 -6.33
C ASN A 11 -17.49 -46.29 -5.35
N ASP A 12 -18.20 -47.29 -5.88
CA ASP A 12 -19.20 -48.06 -5.11
C ASP A 12 -18.56 -48.87 -3.96
N ASP A 13 -17.34 -49.39 -4.15
CA ASP A 13 -16.62 -50.16 -3.13
C ASP A 13 -16.14 -49.31 -1.96
N GLY A 14 -15.74 -48.06 -2.21
CA GLY A 14 -15.33 -47.13 -1.16
C GLY A 14 -16.52 -46.58 -0.35
N ALA A 15 -17.66 -46.34 -1.01
CA ALA A 15 -18.91 -46.00 -0.31
C ALA A 15 -19.33 -47.12 0.67
N LYS A 16 -19.19 -48.38 0.24
CA LYS A 16 -19.41 -49.57 1.08
C LYS A 16 -18.42 -49.67 2.24
N LEU A 17 -17.14 -49.41 1.99
CA LEU A 17 -16.08 -49.47 3.01
C LEU A 17 -16.27 -48.42 4.12
N VAL A 18 -16.72 -47.21 3.78
CA VAL A 18 -17.05 -46.16 4.75
C VAL A 18 -18.26 -46.56 5.59
N LEU A 19 -19.28 -47.15 4.97
CA LEU A 19 -20.46 -47.68 5.65
C LEU A 19 -20.07 -48.77 6.68
N ASP A 20 -19.26 -49.73 6.28
CA ASP A 20 -18.79 -50.82 7.15
C ASP A 20 -17.90 -50.30 8.30
N LYS A 21 -17.08 -49.27 8.06
CA LYS A 21 -16.26 -48.63 9.11
C LYS A 21 -17.12 -47.85 10.10
N MET A 22 -18.15 -47.13 9.65
CA MET A 22 -19.06 -46.40 10.54
C MET A 22 -19.91 -47.35 11.38
N GLN A 23 -20.42 -48.43 10.79
CA GLN A 23 -21.13 -49.48 11.53
C GLN A 23 -20.21 -50.13 12.59
N ASN A 24 -18.94 -50.38 12.26
CA ASN A 24 -17.95 -50.89 13.23
C ASN A 24 -17.57 -49.89 14.33
N ILE A 25 -17.52 -48.58 14.05
CA ILE A 25 -17.25 -47.54 15.06
C ILE A 25 -18.43 -47.41 16.03
N ILE A 26 -19.66 -47.47 15.52
CA ILE A 26 -20.89 -47.47 16.32
C ILE A 26 -20.93 -48.74 17.21
N HIS A 27 -20.55 -49.89 16.66
CA HIS A 27 -20.48 -51.15 17.42
C HIS A 27 -19.36 -51.19 18.47
N ARG A 28 -18.17 -50.64 18.18
CA ARG A 28 -17.03 -50.61 19.12
C ARG A 28 -17.21 -49.60 20.27
N LYS A 29 -17.84 -48.44 20.02
CA LYS A 29 -18.17 -47.47 21.08
C LYS A 29 -19.21 -48.00 22.07
N SER A 30 -20.09 -48.91 21.63
CA SER A 30 -21.05 -49.60 22.51
C SER A 30 -20.40 -50.57 23.51
N LEU A 31 -19.14 -50.98 23.29
CA LEU A 31 -18.45 -51.97 24.14
C LEU A 31 -17.35 -51.37 25.04
N GLN A 32 -16.88 -50.14 24.78
CA GLN A 32 -15.77 -49.53 25.52
C GLN A 32 -16.16 -48.56 26.66
N ASP A 33 -17.40 -48.07 26.74
CA ASP A 33 -17.83 -47.15 27.80
C ASP A 33 -18.48 -47.87 29.00
N LYS A 34 -17.67 -48.67 29.71
CA LYS A 34 -17.83 -48.91 31.14
C LYS A 34 -16.63 -48.30 31.88
N ASN A 35 -16.57 -46.97 31.92
CA ASN A 35 -16.24 -46.17 33.11
C ASN A 35 -15.89 -44.72 32.71
N GLU A 36 -16.64 -43.80 33.32
CA GLU A 36 -16.40 -42.36 33.53
C GLU A 36 -16.96 -41.32 32.53
N ALA A 37 -17.94 -40.57 33.08
CA ALA A 37 -18.35 -39.18 32.85
C ALA A 37 -18.84 -38.70 31.45
N ARG A 38 -20.18 -38.80 31.29
CA ARG A 38 -21.19 -37.96 30.56
C ARG A 38 -20.71 -36.97 29.47
N PRO A 39 -21.36 -36.95 28.28
CA PRO A 39 -22.74 -36.44 28.18
C PRO A 39 -23.75 -37.37 27.47
N ASP A 40 -24.94 -37.43 28.07
CA ASP A 40 -26.29 -37.72 27.56
C ASP A 40 -26.46 -38.74 26.42
N ILE A 41 -26.57 -40.00 26.84
CA ILE A 41 -26.89 -41.21 26.05
C ILE A 41 -28.30 -41.20 25.42
N GLU A 42 -29.16 -40.23 25.73
CA GLU A 42 -30.54 -40.20 25.19
C GLU A 42 -30.65 -39.70 23.73
N VAL A 43 -29.62 -39.06 23.19
CA VAL A 43 -29.70 -38.45 21.84
C VAL A 43 -29.38 -39.43 20.71
N ILE A 44 -28.61 -40.50 20.96
CA ILE A 44 -28.08 -41.37 19.89
C ILE A 44 -28.92 -42.64 19.69
N ASN A 45 -29.54 -43.19 20.74
CA ASN A 45 -30.32 -44.42 20.64
C ASN A 45 -31.70 -44.27 19.97
N ASN A 46 -32.14 -43.05 19.68
CA ASN A 46 -33.39 -42.77 18.94
C ASN A 46 -33.16 -42.37 17.47
N LEU A 47 -31.93 -42.47 16.97
CA LEU A 47 -31.61 -42.13 15.59
C LEU A 47 -31.99 -43.32 14.68
N ASN A 48 -33.26 -43.36 14.25
CA ASN A 48 -33.65 -44.06 13.03
C ASN A 48 -32.93 -43.39 11.85
N LEU A 49 -31.69 -43.81 11.60
CA LEU A 49 -30.83 -43.27 10.54
C LEU A 49 -31.22 -43.92 9.21
N ASP A 50 -31.91 -43.16 8.36
CA ASP A 50 -32.01 -43.49 6.94
C ASP A 50 -30.77 -42.92 6.21
N PHE A 51 -30.08 -43.79 5.46
CA PHE A 51 -28.87 -43.44 4.72
C PHE A 51 -29.18 -43.24 3.24
N HIS A 52 -28.58 -42.22 2.62
CA HIS A 52 -28.56 -42.09 1.16
C HIS A 52 -27.11 -42.15 0.65
N ILE A 53 -26.90 -42.98 -0.37
CA ILE A 53 -25.58 -43.21 -0.97
C ILE A 53 -25.62 -42.67 -2.40
N ILE A 54 -24.65 -41.82 -2.71
CA ILE A 54 -24.43 -41.27 -4.05
C ILE A 54 -23.02 -41.67 -4.47
N ASN A 55 -22.90 -42.34 -5.61
CA ASN A 55 -21.59 -42.73 -6.12
C ASN A 55 -20.95 -41.62 -6.97
N GLY A 56 -19.69 -41.81 -7.36
CA GLY A 56 -18.91 -40.84 -8.15
C GLY A 56 -19.50 -40.47 -9.52
N SER A 57 -20.56 -41.16 -9.97
CA SER A 57 -21.32 -40.80 -11.18
C SER A 57 -22.55 -39.92 -10.92
N GLY A 58 -22.84 -39.58 -9.66
CA GLY A 58 -23.98 -38.75 -9.26
C GLY A 58 -25.33 -39.49 -9.28
N LYS A 59 -25.34 -40.81 -9.47
CA LYS A 59 -26.56 -41.61 -9.53
C LYS A 59 -27.02 -41.96 -8.11
N TRP A 60 -28.28 -41.63 -7.81
CA TRP A 60 -28.93 -42.00 -6.55
C TRP A 60 -29.19 -43.49 -6.52
N LEU A 61 -28.66 -44.17 -5.50
CA LEU A 61 -28.88 -45.60 -5.33
C LEU A 61 -30.19 -45.90 -4.57
N ALA A 62 -30.76 -44.92 -3.86
CA ALA A 62 -32.12 -44.97 -3.28
C ALA A 62 -32.67 -43.55 -2.96
N GLN A 63 -33.98 -43.33 -3.11
CA GLN A 63 -34.61 -41.99 -3.02
C GLN A 63 -35.88 -41.99 -2.15
N THR A 64 -35.97 -41.03 -1.22
CA THR A 64 -37.22 -40.63 -0.54
C THR A 64 -37.19 -39.10 -0.30
N LYS A 65 -38.33 -38.42 -0.37
CA LYS A 65 -38.45 -36.95 -0.18
C LYS A 65 -38.24 -36.56 1.30
N LEU A 66 -37.49 -35.47 1.53
CA LEU A 66 -37.27 -34.84 2.85
C LEU A 66 -38.50 -34.04 3.29
N GLN A 67 -38.77 -33.97 4.59
CA GLN A 67 -39.81 -33.13 5.18
C GLN A 67 -39.22 -31.96 6.00
N GLN A 68 -40.06 -30.98 6.34
CA GLN A 68 -39.66 -29.82 7.15
C GLN A 68 -39.17 -30.26 8.55
N ASP A 69 -38.10 -29.63 9.04
CA ASP A 69 -37.49 -29.79 10.38
C ASP A 69 -36.48 -30.96 10.56
N GLU A 70 -35.94 -31.53 9.48
CA GLU A 70 -34.88 -32.55 9.56
C GLU A 70 -33.45 -31.96 9.60
N ILE A 71 -32.51 -32.71 10.22
CA ILE A 71 -31.08 -32.40 10.27
C ILE A 71 -30.34 -33.25 9.23
N LEU A 72 -29.56 -32.58 8.37
CA LEU A 72 -28.77 -33.23 7.33
C LEU A 72 -27.29 -33.25 7.70
N ALA A 73 -26.69 -34.44 7.73
CA ALA A 73 -25.26 -34.64 7.89
C ALA A 73 -24.65 -35.20 6.59
N ILE A 74 -23.62 -34.54 6.07
CA ILE A 74 -22.94 -34.94 4.83
C ILE A 74 -21.52 -35.40 5.16
N PHE A 75 -21.18 -36.60 4.69
CA PHE A 75 -19.86 -37.19 4.85
C PHE A 75 -19.20 -37.36 3.48
N SER A 76 -17.99 -36.82 3.36
CA SER A 76 -17.09 -37.05 2.23
C SER A 76 -15.70 -37.41 2.72
N ASP A 77 -14.88 -37.98 1.85
CA ASP A 77 -13.51 -38.42 2.15
C ASP A 77 -12.61 -37.30 2.71
N ASN A 78 -13.02 -36.03 2.55
CA ASN A 78 -12.24 -34.85 2.93
C ASN A 78 -12.89 -33.95 4.00
N GLY A 79 -13.98 -34.36 4.65
CA GLY A 79 -14.55 -33.58 5.76
C GLY A 79 -16.02 -33.83 6.10
N PHE A 80 -16.45 -33.22 7.21
CA PHE A 80 -17.75 -33.40 7.86
C PHE A 80 -18.50 -32.06 8.03
N GLY A 81 -19.80 -32.05 7.77
CA GLY A 81 -20.70 -30.92 8.06
C GLY A 81 -22.09 -31.36 8.53
N ILE A 82 -22.68 -30.59 9.47
CA ILE A 82 -24.06 -30.76 9.98
C ILE A 82 -24.82 -29.45 9.78
N SER A 83 -26.09 -29.51 9.36
CA SER A 83 -26.96 -28.33 9.32
C SER A 83 -28.44 -28.62 9.63
N HIS A 84 -29.14 -27.59 10.15
CA HIS A 84 -30.59 -27.57 10.34
C HIS A 84 -31.29 -26.91 9.15
N SER A 85 -32.45 -27.46 8.76
CA SER A 85 -33.20 -27.11 7.55
C SER A 85 -33.67 -25.65 7.38
N ARG A 86 -33.43 -24.72 8.32
CA ARG A 86 -33.84 -23.30 8.19
C ARG A 86 -32.75 -22.23 8.32
N ASN A 87 -31.52 -22.54 8.71
CA ASN A 87 -30.47 -21.51 8.84
C ASN A 87 -29.12 -22.05 8.38
N PHE A 88 -28.75 -21.73 7.14
CA PHE A 88 -27.43 -22.07 6.59
C PHE A 88 -26.44 -20.96 6.92
N ILE A 89 -25.95 -20.92 8.16
CA ILE A 89 -24.75 -20.15 8.52
C ILE A 89 -23.65 -21.17 8.77
N MET A 90 -22.72 -21.32 7.82
CA MET A 90 -21.54 -22.16 8.01
C MET A 90 -20.50 -21.42 8.85
N THR A 91 -20.09 -22.01 9.98
CA THR A 91 -18.82 -21.69 10.65
C THR A 91 -17.70 -22.42 9.91
N MET A 92 -17.02 -21.74 8.99
CA MET A 92 -15.85 -22.25 8.27
C MET A 92 -14.56 -21.71 8.87
N GLU A 93 -14.19 -22.19 10.07
CA GLU A 93 -12.94 -21.76 10.72
C GLU A 93 -11.82 -22.82 10.70
N LYS A 94 -12.05 -24.01 10.13
CA LYS A 94 -11.07 -25.11 10.16
C LYS A 94 -10.91 -25.93 8.88
N ILE A 95 -11.05 -25.33 7.70
CA ILE A 95 -10.70 -25.99 6.43
C ILE A 95 -9.62 -25.18 5.72
N SER A 96 -8.39 -25.28 6.24
CA SER A 96 -7.20 -24.89 5.49
C SER A 96 -6.31 -26.12 5.31
N LYS A 97 -6.07 -26.43 4.03
CA LYS A 97 -5.06 -27.31 3.40
C LYS A 97 -5.72 -28.19 2.33
N LYS A 98 -5.88 -27.58 1.14
CA LYS A 98 -6.33 -28.13 -0.15
C LYS A 98 -7.77 -28.66 -0.21
N PRO A 99 -8.75 -27.81 -0.53
CA PRO A 99 -10.11 -28.27 -0.81
C PRO A 99 -10.26 -28.69 -2.27
N ASP A 100 -10.90 -29.82 -2.51
CA ASP A 100 -11.45 -30.17 -3.82
C ASP A 100 -12.78 -29.40 -4.00
N TRP A 101 -12.66 -28.16 -4.44
CA TRP A 101 -13.74 -27.19 -4.56
C TRP A 101 -14.85 -27.57 -5.56
N LEU A 102 -14.60 -28.58 -6.41
CA LEU A 102 -15.61 -29.14 -7.32
C LEU A 102 -16.80 -29.73 -6.53
N SER A 103 -16.50 -30.32 -5.38
CA SER A 103 -17.49 -30.91 -4.47
C SER A 103 -18.38 -29.83 -3.84
N LEU A 104 -17.79 -28.69 -3.47
CA LEU A 104 -18.49 -27.56 -2.85
C LEU A 104 -19.39 -26.81 -3.85
N GLY A 105 -18.94 -26.63 -5.10
CA GLY A 105 -19.76 -26.03 -6.16
C GLY A 105 -20.98 -26.88 -6.51
N ASN A 106 -20.82 -28.22 -6.55
CA ASN A 106 -21.92 -29.16 -6.76
C ASN A 106 -22.90 -29.19 -5.58
N CYS A 107 -22.41 -29.07 -4.34
CA CYS A 107 -23.25 -28.97 -3.15
C CYS A 107 -24.09 -27.68 -3.12
N TRP A 108 -23.57 -26.56 -3.60
CA TRP A 108 -24.31 -25.30 -3.62
C TRP A 108 -25.45 -25.28 -4.66
N MET A 109 -25.19 -25.80 -5.86
CA MET A 109 -26.19 -25.91 -6.94
C MET A 109 -27.39 -26.80 -6.59
N ALA A 110 -27.15 -27.87 -5.81
CA ALA A 110 -28.22 -28.74 -5.33
C ALA A 110 -29.17 -28.05 -4.33
N CYS A 111 -28.69 -27.03 -3.60
CA CYS A 111 -29.45 -26.36 -2.54
C CYS A 111 -30.26 -25.15 -3.04
N VAL A 112 -29.74 -24.38 -4.01
CA VAL A 112 -30.49 -23.23 -4.58
C VAL A 112 -31.74 -23.69 -5.35
N CYS A 113 -31.72 -24.91 -5.87
CA CYS A 113 -32.87 -25.47 -6.61
C CYS A 113 -34.00 -26.01 -5.71
N ASN A 114 -33.89 -25.96 -4.38
CA ASN A 114 -34.84 -26.63 -3.47
C ASN A 114 -35.32 -25.78 -2.27
N SER A 115 -35.02 -24.48 -2.25
CA SER A 115 -35.54 -23.56 -1.22
C SER A 115 -36.63 -22.66 -1.79
N ASP A 116 -37.84 -22.72 -1.22
CA ASP A 116 -39.01 -21.90 -1.60
C ASP A 116 -38.88 -20.40 -1.24
N THR A 117 -37.70 -19.95 -0.79
CA THR A 117 -37.44 -18.56 -0.38
C THR A 117 -36.31 -17.95 -1.18
N ARG A 118 -36.61 -16.86 -1.90
CA ARG A 118 -35.61 -16.04 -2.60
C ARG A 118 -34.67 -15.35 -1.58
N PRO A 119 -33.34 -15.41 -1.76
CA PRO A 119 -32.40 -14.63 -0.96
C PRO A 119 -32.61 -13.12 -1.18
N ASP A 120 -32.20 -12.29 -0.21
CA ASP A 120 -32.22 -10.83 -0.37
C ASP A 120 -31.11 -10.33 -1.31
N ASP A 121 -31.26 -9.12 -1.86
CA ASP A 121 -30.36 -8.55 -2.87
C ASP A 121 -28.89 -8.50 -2.42
N LYS A 122 -28.63 -8.35 -1.12
CA LYS A 122 -27.27 -8.22 -0.59
C LYS A 122 -26.60 -9.59 -0.48
N GLN A 123 -27.35 -10.60 -0.02
CA GLN A 123 -26.93 -11.99 0.03
C GLN A 123 -26.75 -12.57 -1.38
N GLN A 124 -27.66 -12.22 -2.30
CA GLN A 124 -27.56 -12.63 -3.70
C GLN A 124 -26.31 -12.04 -4.36
N LYS A 125 -26.01 -10.76 -4.14
CA LYS A 125 -24.81 -10.10 -4.71
C LYS A 125 -23.49 -10.62 -4.13
N VAL A 126 -23.45 -10.98 -2.84
CA VAL A 126 -22.28 -11.64 -2.22
C VAL A 126 -22.10 -13.05 -2.79
N ALA A 127 -23.19 -13.80 -2.94
CA ALA A 127 -23.15 -15.16 -3.49
C ALA A 127 -22.78 -15.17 -4.99
N GLU A 128 -23.31 -14.24 -5.79
CA GLU A 128 -22.95 -14.06 -7.21
C GLU A 128 -21.47 -13.71 -7.36
N ASN A 129 -20.95 -12.78 -6.55
CA ASN A 129 -19.52 -12.43 -6.54
C ASN A 129 -18.63 -13.62 -6.15
N MET A 130 -19.03 -14.41 -5.15
CA MET A 130 -18.31 -15.64 -4.76
C MET A 130 -18.38 -16.71 -5.85
N ALA A 131 -19.53 -16.91 -6.48
CA ALA A 131 -19.71 -17.87 -7.57
C ALA A 131 -18.89 -17.47 -8.81
N HIS A 132 -18.85 -16.18 -9.17
CA HIS A 132 -18.00 -15.66 -10.25
C HIS A 132 -16.51 -15.93 -9.97
N GLN A 133 -16.05 -15.73 -8.74
CA GLN A 133 -14.66 -15.99 -8.35
C GLN A 133 -14.30 -17.48 -8.36
N ILE A 134 -15.16 -18.34 -7.81
CA ILE A 134 -14.97 -19.80 -7.81
C ILE A 134 -14.91 -20.35 -9.24
N TRP A 135 -15.77 -19.85 -10.13
CA TRP A 135 -15.82 -20.30 -11.52
C TRP A 135 -14.72 -19.71 -12.40
N ALA A 136 -14.29 -18.46 -12.18
CA ALA A 136 -13.14 -17.88 -12.87
C ALA A 136 -11.90 -18.78 -12.69
N ASN A 137 -11.59 -19.15 -11.43
CA ASN A 137 -10.48 -20.04 -11.10
C ASN A 137 -10.58 -21.44 -11.77
N TYR A 138 -11.79 -21.87 -12.14
CA TYR A 138 -12.05 -23.12 -12.86
C TYR A 138 -12.19 -22.97 -14.38
N PHE A 139 -12.25 -21.76 -14.92
CA PHE A 139 -12.60 -21.49 -16.31
C PHE A 139 -11.66 -22.19 -17.30
N ARG A 140 -10.34 -22.21 -17.04
CA ARG A 140 -9.37 -22.94 -17.91
C ARG A 140 -9.63 -24.44 -17.96
N GLN A 141 -10.00 -25.06 -16.83
CA GLN A 141 -10.30 -26.49 -16.78
C GLN A 141 -11.64 -26.78 -17.46
N PHE A 142 -12.64 -25.92 -17.27
CA PHE A 142 -13.96 -26.04 -17.88
C PHE A 142 -13.89 -25.84 -19.40
N GLU A 143 -13.20 -24.82 -19.90
CA GLU A 143 -13.08 -24.55 -21.34
C GLU A 143 -12.37 -25.71 -22.08
N SER A 144 -11.32 -26.29 -21.50
CA SER A 144 -10.67 -27.49 -22.06
C SER A 144 -11.57 -28.73 -22.02
N ARG A 145 -12.48 -28.83 -21.05
CA ARG A 145 -13.45 -29.94 -20.91
C ARG A 145 -14.66 -29.78 -21.85
N VAL A 146 -15.14 -28.56 -22.03
CA VAL A 146 -16.18 -28.21 -23.00
C VAL A 146 -15.67 -28.41 -24.43
N GLN A 147 -14.43 -28.01 -24.72
CA GLN A 147 -13.80 -28.24 -26.03
C GLN A 147 -13.50 -29.72 -26.29
N SER A 148 -13.28 -30.53 -25.25
CA SER A 148 -13.10 -31.99 -25.36
C SER A 148 -14.41 -32.80 -25.30
N GLY A 149 -15.57 -32.13 -25.34
CA GLY A 149 -16.88 -32.78 -25.40
C GLY A 149 -17.38 -33.37 -24.08
N TRP A 150 -16.69 -33.11 -22.97
CA TRP A 150 -17.09 -33.54 -21.64
C TRP A 150 -17.92 -32.45 -20.96
N ALA A 151 -19.23 -32.66 -20.87
CA ALA A 151 -20.10 -31.72 -20.19
C ALA A 151 -21.12 -32.46 -19.32
N PRO A 152 -21.22 -32.11 -18.02
CA PRO A 152 -22.25 -32.64 -17.14
C PRO A 152 -23.57 -31.89 -17.41
N TRP A 153 -24.16 -32.10 -18.60
CA TRP A 153 -25.42 -31.46 -19.00
C TRP A 153 -26.64 -31.94 -18.19
N GLY A 154 -26.46 -32.86 -17.24
CA GLY A 154 -27.53 -33.40 -16.41
C GLY A 154 -27.85 -32.61 -15.13
N ILE A 155 -27.02 -31.65 -14.71
CA ILE A 155 -27.14 -31.00 -13.38
C ILE A 155 -27.34 -29.48 -13.47
N ILE A 156 -27.08 -28.84 -14.61
CA ILE A 156 -27.33 -27.41 -14.82
C ILE A 156 -28.59 -27.26 -15.69
N ARG A 157 -29.74 -26.98 -15.07
CA ARG A 157 -31.02 -26.85 -15.80
C ARG A 157 -31.07 -25.63 -16.73
N ASP A 158 -30.29 -24.60 -16.44
CA ASP A 158 -30.17 -23.40 -17.28
C ASP A 158 -28.73 -23.24 -17.75
N ARG A 159 -28.50 -23.11 -19.06
CA ARG A 159 -27.19 -22.71 -19.58
C ARG A 159 -26.79 -21.39 -18.90
N PRO A 160 -25.56 -21.24 -18.40
CA PRO A 160 -25.09 -19.93 -17.96
C PRO A 160 -25.31 -18.95 -19.11
N SER A 161 -25.88 -17.78 -18.79
CA SER A 161 -26.12 -16.75 -19.80
C SER A 161 -24.79 -16.36 -20.45
N LYS A 162 -24.84 -15.85 -21.69
CA LYS A 162 -23.64 -15.30 -22.35
C LYS A 162 -22.97 -14.24 -21.48
N ASP A 163 -23.77 -13.44 -20.79
CA ASP A 163 -23.32 -12.36 -19.91
C ASP A 163 -22.53 -12.89 -18.69
N TRP A 164 -22.96 -14.03 -18.14
CA TRP A 164 -22.24 -14.68 -17.05
C TRP A 164 -20.89 -15.24 -17.50
N LEU A 165 -20.85 -15.91 -18.66
CA LEU A 165 -19.59 -16.44 -19.23
C LEU A 165 -18.61 -15.31 -19.59
N SER A 166 -19.10 -14.18 -20.12
CA SER A 166 -18.25 -13.02 -20.37
C SER A 166 -17.70 -12.41 -19.08
N SER A 167 -18.53 -12.32 -18.02
CA SER A 167 -18.09 -11.78 -16.73
C SER A 167 -17.05 -12.67 -16.03
N ALA A 168 -17.23 -13.99 -16.09
CA ALA A 168 -16.26 -14.94 -15.55
C ALA A 168 -14.92 -14.87 -16.30
N ARG A 169 -14.97 -14.76 -17.63
CA ARG A 169 -13.77 -14.59 -18.47
C ARG A 169 -13.05 -13.28 -18.17
N GLU A 170 -13.77 -12.17 -18.08
CA GLU A 170 -13.21 -10.85 -17.73
C GLU A 170 -12.54 -10.87 -16.35
N THR A 171 -13.14 -11.56 -15.38
CA THR A 171 -12.56 -11.75 -14.04
C THR A 171 -11.26 -12.55 -14.12
N GLN A 172 -11.23 -13.64 -14.88
CA GLN A 172 -10.02 -14.45 -15.04
C GLN A 172 -8.91 -13.67 -15.77
N GLU A 173 -9.25 -12.90 -16.81
CA GLU A 173 -8.29 -12.04 -17.51
C GLU A 173 -7.67 -11.00 -16.57
N ARG A 174 -8.45 -10.44 -15.63
CA ARG A 174 -7.95 -9.55 -14.58
C ARG A 174 -7.05 -10.27 -13.55
N ILE A 175 -7.38 -11.50 -13.17
CA ILE A 175 -6.53 -12.33 -12.29
C ILE A 175 -5.19 -12.60 -12.97
N ASP A 176 -5.23 -13.07 -14.22
CA ASP A 176 -4.03 -13.38 -15.01
C ASP A 176 -3.16 -12.14 -15.20
N LYS A 177 -3.79 -10.99 -15.47
CA LYS A 177 -3.12 -9.67 -15.53
C LYS A 177 -2.43 -9.35 -14.20
N GLY A 178 -3.16 -9.44 -13.10
CA GLY A 178 -2.65 -9.16 -11.75
C GLY A 178 -1.46 -10.02 -11.38
N GLN A 179 -1.56 -11.34 -11.62
CA GLN A 179 -0.47 -12.30 -11.41
C GLN A 179 0.76 -11.96 -12.25
N PHE A 180 0.57 -11.49 -13.48
CA PHE A 180 1.69 -11.16 -14.34
C PHE A 180 2.39 -9.87 -13.93
N ILE A 181 1.65 -8.83 -13.54
CA ILE A 181 2.22 -7.60 -12.95
C ILE A 181 3.00 -7.94 -11.68
N ASP A 182 2.40 -8.73 -10.79
CA ASP A 182 3.00 -9.19 -9.54
C ASP A 182 4.36 -9.87 -9.77
N LYS A 183 4.39 -10.81 -10.72
CA LYS A 183 5.61 -11.51 -11.13
C LYS A 183 6.68 -10.54 -11.65
N LEU A 184 6.31 -9.61 -12.53
CA LEU A 184 7.25 -8.64 -13.11
C LEU A 184 7.79 -7.66 -12.07
N LEU A 185 6.99 -7.27 -11.07
CA LEU A 185 7.47 -6.45 -9.95
C LEU A 185 8.58 -7.16 -9.18
N ILE A 186 8.39 -8.45 -8.86
CA ILE A 186 9.40 -9.26 -8.17
C ILE A 186 10.65 -9.42 -9.04
N GLU A 187 10.50 -9.79 -10.31
CA GLU A 187 11.62 -9.98 -11.25
C GLU A 187 12.44 -8.70 -11.45
N MET A 188 11.77 -7.54 -11.43
CA MET A 188 12.44 -6.24 -11.54
C MET A 188 13.12 -5.81 -10.24
N GLY A 189 12.81 -6.44 -9.11
CA GLY A 189 13.28 -6.02 -7.79
C GLY A 189 12.48 -4.85 -7.20
N LEU A 190 11.26 -4.61 -7.67
CA LEU A 190 10.31 -3.69 -7.07
C LEU A 190 9.53 -4.41 -5.95
N VAL A 191 10.26 -4.70 -4.89
CA VAL A 191 9.81 -5.48 -3.73
C VAL A 191 9.98 -4.68 -2.45
N TYR A 192 9.14 -4.99 -1.47
CA TYR A 192 9.13 -4.40 -0.14
C TYR A 192 9.42 -5.47 0.92
N GLY A 193 9.92 -5.03 2.08
CA GLY A 193 10.08 -5.86 3.27
C GLY A 193 11.45 -6.55 3.40
N PRO A 194 11.76 -7.08 4.59
CA PRO A 194 13.07 -7.64 4.92
C PRO A 194 13.39 -8.95 4.19
N ASP A 195 12.36 -9.63 3.67
CA ASP A 195 12.48 -10.85 2.88
C ASP A 195 12.65 -10.58 1.38
N LEU A 196 12.46 -9.33 0.92
CA LEU A 196 12.56 -8.91 -0.49
C LEU A 196 11.75 -9.82 -1.45
N ALA A 197 10.70 -10.46 -0.94
CA ALA A 197 9.93 -11.49 -1.67
C ALA A 197 8.49 -11.03 -1.99
N THR A 198 8.07 -9.90 -1.43
CA THR A 198 6.70 -9.40 -1.57
C THR A 198 6.71 -8.06 -2.31
N SER A 199 5.95 -7.94 -3.40
CA SER A 199 5.75 -6.63 -4.04
C SER A 199 4.59 -5.88 -3.38
N TRP A 200 4.45 -4.60 -3.71
CA TRP A 200 3.20 -3.87 -3.48
C TRP A 200 2.03 -4.55 -4.19
N MET A 201 0.82 -4.31 -3.70
CA MET A 201 -0.39 -4.88 -4.29
C MET A 201 -0.55 -4.36 -5.73
N PRO A 202 -0.59 -5.23 -6.76
CA PRO A 202 -0.68 -4.79 -8.14
C PRO A 202 -2.01 -4.12 -8.45
N GLY A 203 -1.96 -2.89 -8.95
CA GLY A 203 -3.07 -2.28 -9.67
C GLY A 203 -3.25 -2.90 -11.04
N LEU A 204 -4.48 -2.89 -11.57
CA LEU A 204 -4.80 -3.50 -12.87
C LEU A 204 -4.93 -2.49 -14.01
N ASP A 205 -4.73 -1.21 -13.73
CA ASP A 205 -4.83 -0.11 -14.69
C ASP A 205 -3.91 1.07 -14.34
N TYR A 206 -3.79 2.04 -15.24
CA TYR A 206 -3.17 3.33 -14.95
C TYR A 206 -4.06 4.17 -14.04
N PHE A 207 -3.46 5.06 -13.24
CA PHE A 207 -4.24 6.10 -12.55
C PHE A 207 -4.35 7.35 -13.42
N GLU A 208 -5.57 7.71 -13.79
CA GLU A 208 -5.81 8.88 -14.63
C GLU A 208 -5.75 10.18 -13.81
N ILE A 209 -4.99 11.14 -14.32
CA ILE A 209 -5.01 12.53 -13.84
C ILE A 209 -5.35 13.45 -15.02
N THR A 210 -6.24 14.42 -14.79
CA THR A 210 -6.63 15.34 -15.86
C THR A 210 -5.52 16.35 -16.18
N LYS A 211 -5.60 16.99 -17.34
CA LYS A 211 -4.66 18.05 -17.73
C LYS A 211 -4.69 19.20 -16.73
N THR A 212 -5.87 19.60 -16.27
CA THR A 212 -6.03 20.64 -15.23
C THR A 212 -5.35 20.24 -13.92
N GLN A 213 -5.49 18.98 -13.48
CA GLN A 213 -4.80 18.48 -12.28
C GLN A 213 -3.27 18.51 -12.46
N PHE A 214 -2.76 18.05 -13.60
CA PHE A 214 -1.32 18.06 -13.90
C PHE A 214 -0.74 19.48 -13.94
N ASP A 215 -1.47 20.45 -14.50
CA ASP A 215 -1.01 21.84 -14.55
C ASP A 215 -0.98 22.48 -13.16
N LEU A 216 -1.94 22.16 -12.29
CA LEU A 216 -1.89 22.56 -10.89
C LEU A 216 -0.70 21.91 -10.17
N ILE A 217 -0.52 20.60 -10.30
CA ILE A 217 0.62 19.86 -9.74
C ILE A 217 1.94 20.52 -10.15
N SER A 218 2.06 20.88 -11.43
CA SER A 218 3.27 21.50 -11.96
C SER A 218 3.56 22.87 -11.33
N LYS A 219 2.51 23.66 -11.07
CA LYS A 219 2.65 24.94 -10.36
C LYS A 219 3.05 24.74 -8.90
N LEU A 220 2.45 23.76 -8.21
CA LEU A 220 2.78 23.43 -6.83
C LEU A 220 4.24 22.97 -6.68
N VAL A 221 4.72 22.11 -7.59
CA VAL A 221 6.12 21.68 -7.62
C VAL A 221 7.04 22.89 -7.79
N LYS A 222 6.80 23.78 -8.76
CA LYS A 222 7.62 24.97 -8.96
C LYS A 222 7.63 25.90 -7.73
N ALA A 223 6.46 26.16 -7.17
CA ALA A 223 6.33 26.99 -5.97
C ALA A 223 7.08 26.40 -4.77
N SER A 224 7.19 25.07 -4.67
CA SER A 224 7.94 24.41 -3.59
C SER A 224 9.45 24.68 -3.61
N PHE A 225 10.06 24.89 -4.79
CA PHE A 225 11.46 25.34 -4.88
C PHE A 225 11.61 26.78 -4.36
N SER A 226 10.67 27.65 -4.71
CA SER A 226 10.58 29.04 -4.20
C SER A 226 10.45 29.05 -2.68
N PHE A 227 9.61 28.18 -2.14
CA PHE A 227 9.42 28.01 -0.71
C PHE A 227 10.70 27.55 0.00
N LYS A 228 11.38 26.53 -0.51
CA LYS A 228 12.67 26.06 0.03
C LYS A 228 13.74 27.18 0.02
N ARG A 229 13.80 28.02 -1.02
CA ARG A 229 14.68 29.19 -1.04
C ARG A 229 14.30 30.22 0.03
N ALA A 230 13.02 30.55 0.17
CA ALA A 230 12.55 31.50 1.18
C ALA A 230 12.75 30.98 2.61
N LEU A 231 12.66 29.67 2.84
CA LEU A 231 12.98 29.04 4.13
C LEU A 231 14.43 29.26 4.55
N CYS A 232 15.39 29.25 3.61
CA CYS A 232 16.78 29.58 3.92
C CYS A 232 16.92 31.01 4.46
N VAL A 233 16.22 31.98 3.84
CA VAL A 233 16.19 33.36 4.30
C VAL A 233 15.53 33.46 5.67
N LEU A 234 14.38 32.80 5.86
CA LEU A 234 13.66 32.78 7.14
C LEU A 234 14.55 32.25 8.27
N TYR A 235 15.30 31.17 8.01
CA TYR A 235 16.21 30.58 8.99
C TYR A 235 17.32 31.56 9.43
N LYS A 236 17.87 32.36 8.50
CA LYS A 236 18.92 33.34 8.82
C LYS A 236 18.36 34.57 9.53
N GLU A 237 17.25 35.11 9.06
CA GLU A 237 16.74 36.41 9.49
C GLU A 237 15.80 36.33 10.71
N ASN A 238 15.04 35.25 10.86
CA ASN A 238 14.06 35.11 11.93
C ASN A 238 14.58 34.23 13.07
N LYS A 239 14.94 34.87 14.19
CA LYS A 239 15.46 34.19 15.38
C LYS A 239 14.46 33.15 15.94
N PHE A 240 13.18 33.48 16.02
CA PHE A 240 12.17 32.57 16.55
C PHE A 240 12.05 31.32 15.68
N ALA A 241 11.88 31.48 14.37
CA ALA A 241 11.80 30.35 13.44
C ALA A 241 13.05 29.47 13.53
N ARG A 242 14.24 30.08 13.53
CA ARG A 242 15.52 29.36 13.70
C ARG A 242 15.57 28.54 14.98
N GLU A 243 15.17 29.12 16.11
CA GLU A 243 15.17 28.41 17.41
C GLU A 243 14.23 27.20 17.39
N ILE A 244 13.09 27.29 16.69
CA ILE A 244 12.16 26.16 16.54
C ILE A 244 12.74 25.10 15.61
N PHE A 245 13.29 25.48 14.44
CA PHE A 245 13.91 24.53 13.51
C PHE A 245 15.04 23.72 14.16
N ASN A 246 15.81 24.34 15.07
CA ASN A 246 16.92 23.69 15.74
C ASN A 246 16.50 22.64 16.79
N ILE A 247 15.23 22.58 17.20
CA ILE A 247 14.78 21.63 18.24
C ILE A 247 14.98 20.19 17.74
N GLY A 248 15.72 19.39 18.52
CA GLY A 248 16.00 17.99 18.22
C GLY A 248 17.05 17.76 17.13
N ARG A 249 17.80 18.80 16.74
CA ARG A 249 18.87 18.71 15.75
C ARG A 249 20.24 18.74 16.42
N PRO A 250 21.24 18.00 15.89
CA PRO A 250 22.61 18.12 16.40
C PRO A 250 23.18 19.53 16.19
N ASP A 251 23.88 20.07 17.20
CA ASP A 251 24.43 21.44 17.16
C ASP A 251 25.33 21.70 15.94
N PHE A 252 26.10 20.71 15.51
CA PHE A 252 26.96 20.84 14.35
C PHE A 252 26.16 21.03 13.05
N VAL A 253 25.00 20.39 12.89
CA VAL A 253 24.10 20.59 11.74
C VAL A 253 23.52 22.00 11.77
N CYS A 254 23.09 22.46 12.94
CA CYS A 254 22.61 23.83 13.14
C CYS A 254 23.69 24.87 12.80
N ASN A 255 24.95 24.59 13.17
CA ASN A 255 26.07 25.45 12.84
C ASN A 255 26.35 25.48 11.33
N TRP A 256 26.29 24.33 10.63
CA TRP A 256 26.39 24.30 9.17
C TRP A 256 25.27 25.11 8.51
N ALA A 257 24.03 25.00 9.00
CA ALA A 257 22.91 25.80 8.50
C ALA A 257 23.11 27.31 8.73
N LEU A 258 23.65 27.71 9.89
CA LEU A 258 23.86 29.11 10.22
C LEU A 258 25.06 29.74 9.49
N GLN A 259 26.11 28.98 9.23
CA GLN A 259 27.33 29.47 8.57
C GLN A 259 27.35 29.25 7.07
N GLY A 260 26.68 28.20 6.59
CA GLY A 260 26.70 27.77 5.20
C GLY A 260 25.95 28.73 4.28
N GLU A 261 26.40 28.74 3.02
CA GLU A 261 25.77 29.47 1.94
C GLU A 261 24.45 28.81 1.52
N GLN A 262 23.50 29.65 1.13
CA GLN A 262 22.28 29.18 0.49
C GLN A 262 22.63 28.56 -0.86
N ILE A 263 22.06 27.38 -1.12
CA ILE A 263 22.12 26.77 -2.45
C ILE A 263 20.72 26.56 -2.98
N ASP A 264 20.60 26.50 -4.29
CA ASP A 264 19.32 26.25 -4.92
C ASP A 264 18.89 24.79 -4.68
N PRO A 265 17.67 24.52 -4.17
CA PRO A 265 17.13 23.17 -4.10
C PRO A 265 17.18 22.48 -5.46
N ARG A 266 17.65 21.22 -5.46
CA ARG A 266 17.87 20.42 -6.67
C ARG A 266 16.74 19.43 -6.94
N LYS A 267 16.10 18.94 -5.88
CA LYS A 267 15.09 17.89 -5.93
C LYS A 267 14.00 18.12 -4.88
N VAL A 268 12.78 17.74 -5.22
CA VAL A 268 11.63 17.75 -4.31
C VAL A 268 10.65 16.64 -4.71
N ARG A 269 10.00 16.04 -3.72
CA ARG A 269 8.73 15.33 -3.91
C ARG A 269 7.66 16.03 -3.12
N LEU A 270 6.47 16.15 -3.70
CA LEU A 270 5.28 16.53 -2.95
C LEU A 270 4.44 15.30 -2.70
N ASP A 271 3.88 15.22 -1.50
CA ASP A 271 2.81 14.28 -1.20
C ASP A 271 1.49 15.03 -1.32
N LEU A 272 0.65 14.65 -2.29
CA LEU A 272 -0.60 15.34 -2.60
C LEU A 272 -1.79 14.42 -2.34
N ALA A 273 -2.61 14.71 -1.34
CA ALA A 273 -3.89 14.04 -1.15
C ALA A 273 -4.89 14.54 -2.19
N LEU A 274 -5.53 13.63 -2.93
CA LEU A 274 -6.62 14.00 -3.84
C LEU A 274 -7.91 14.18 -3.03
N THR A 275 -8.55 15.35 -3.13
CA THR A 275 -9.83 15.59 -2.44
C THR A 275 -11.00 14.88 -3.12
N GLN A 276 -12.15 14.84 -2.47
CA GLN A 276 -13.39 14.32 -3.05
C GLN A 276 -13.79 15.03 -4.37
N ASP A 277 -13.43 16.31 -4.50
CA ASP A 277 -13.67 17.11 -5.71
C ASP A 277 -12.53 16.97 -6.74
N GLY A 278 -11.60 16.03 -6.55
CA GLY A 278 -10.49 15.80 -7.46
C GLY A 278 -9.40 16.87 -7.40
N ILE A 279 -9.30 17.64 -6.31
CA ILE A 279 -8.27 18.68 -6.15
C ILE A 279 -7.04 18.09 -5.45
N PRO A 280 -5.83 18.17 -6.03
CA PRO A 280 -4.61 17.77 -5.33
C PRO A 280 -4.24 18.80 -4.25
N MET A 281 -4.12 18.33 -3.00
CA MET A 281 -3.78 19.14 -1.83
C MET A 281 -2.47 18.63 -1.21
N ILE A 282 -1.52 19.54 -0.96
CA ILE A 282 -0.23 19.20 -0.37
C ILE A 282 -0.42 18.72 1.07
N THR A 283 0.07 17.54 1.38
CA THR A 283 0.15 17.03 2.75
C THR A 283 1.54 17.20 3.34
N GLU A 284 2.59 16.94 2.54
CA GLU A 284 4.00 16.93 2.94
C GLU A 284 4.92 17.31 1.76
N ILE A 285 6.18 17.67 2.09
CA ILE A 285 7.25 17.96 1.14
C ILE A 285 8.50 17.19 1.57
N ASP A 286 9.10 16.47 0.64
CA ASP A 286 10.29 15.67 0.90
C ASP A 286 11.48 16.16 0.06
N GLY A 287 12.68 16.08 0.64
CA GLY A 287 13.97 16.34 0.02
C GLY A 287 14.73 15.05 -0.30
N THR A 288 14.55 13.98 0.50
CA THR A 288 15.12 12.63 0.31
C THR A 288 14.06 11.58 -0.12
N PRO A 289 13.29 11.81 -1.19
CA PRO A 289 12.11 10.98 -1.47
C PRO A 289 12.46 9.60 -2.02
N GLY A 290 11.88 8.55 -1.44
CA GLY A 290 11.73 7.24 -2.08
C GLY A 290 10.69 7.23 -3.20
N GLY A 291 10.45 6.07 -3.82
CA GLY A 291 9.47 5.86 -4.88
C GLY A 291 9.98 6.16 -6.29
N GLU A 292 11.20 6.69 -6.45
CA GLU A 292 11.76 7.01 -7.77
C GLU A 292 12.02 5.74 -8.60
N GLY A 293 12.50 4.67 -7.96
CA GLY A 293 12.69 3.38 -8.63
C GLY A 293 11.37 2.77 -9.09
N MET A 294 10.30 2.95 -8.29
CA MET A 294 8.93 2.57 -8.64
C MET A 294 8.43 3.36 -9.85
N ASP A 295 8.56 4.69 -9.86
CA ASP A 295 8.16 5.54 -10.99
C ASP A 295 8.94 5.21 -12.28
N ILE A 296 10.18 4.76 -12.17
CA ILE A 296 10.97 4.30 -13.32
C ILE A 296 10.47 2.94 -13.85
N GLY A 297 10.11 2.02 -12.96
CA GLY A 297 9.83 0.64 -13.32
C GLY A 297 8.38 0.32 -13.64
N LEU A 298 7.45 0.85 -12.86
CA LEU A 298 6.02 0.59 -13.01
C LEU A 298 5.49 0.93 -14.41
N PRO A 299 5.78 2.11 -15.01
CA PRO A 299 5.29 2.40 -16.36
C PRO A 299 5.71 1.35 -17.39
N ARG A 300 6.90 0.77 -17.26
CA ARG A 300 7.40 -0.27 -18.19
C ARG A 300 6.65 -1.59 -18.03
N ILE A 301 6.43 -2.00 -16.77
CA ILE A 301 5.66 -3.19 -16.46
C ILE A 301 4.23 -3.02 -17.00
N TYR A 302 3.62 -1.85 -16.77
CA TYR A 302 2.25 -1.58 -17.19
C TYR A 302 2.15 -1.49 -18.72
N GLN A 303 3.09 -0.85 -19.41
CA GLN A 303 3.14 -0.86 -20.87
C GLN A 303 3.29 -2.28 -21.45
N GLN A 304 4.04 -3.17 -20.78
CA GLN A 304 4.21 -4.55 -21.22
C GLN A 304 2.94 -5.39 -21.02
N VAL A 305 2.19 -5.15 -19.93
CA VAL A 305 1.05 -5.99 -19.54
C VAL A 305 -0.29 -5.44 -20.04
N ILE A 306 -0.49 -4.13 -19.92
CA ILE A 306 -1.73 -3.42 -20.25
C ILE A 306 -1.64 -2.80 -21.65
N GLY A 307 -0.44 -2.39 -22.08
CA GLY A 307 -0.24 -1.63 -23.31
C GLY A 307 -0.09 -0.14 -23.05
N GLU A 308 0.09 0.64 -24.13
CA GLU A 308 0.02 2.10 -24.05
C GLU A 308 -1.40 2.52 -23.64
N PRO A 309 -1.54 3.60 -22.84
CA PRO A 309 -2.86 4.10 -22.48
C PRO A 309 -3.64 4.51 -23.74
N GLU A 310 -4.91 4.11 -23.81
CA GLU A 310 -5.78 4.44 -24.96
C GLU A 310 -6.01 5.96 -25.09
N ILE A 311 -6.10 6.63 -23.94
CA ILE A 311 -6.30 8.08 -23.82
C ILE A 311 -5.20 8.65 -22.94
N GLY A 312 -4.65 9.79 -23.34
CA GLY A 312 -3.65 10.50 -22.56
C GLY A 312 -2.21 10.09 -22.86
N LYS A 313 -1.29 10.51 -21.98
CA LYS A 313 0.16 10.23 -22.11
C LYS A 313 0.79 10.00 -20.75
N LEU A 314 1.71 9.06 -20.70
CA LEU A 314 2.57 8.89 -19.53
C LEU A 314 3.44 10.14 -19.33
N PRO A 315 3.59 10.64 -18.09
CA PRO A 315 4.57 11.68 -17.81
C PRO A 315 5.99 11.13 -18.05
N LYS A 316 6.95 12.04 -18.29
CA LYS A 316 8.37 11.70 -18.21
C LYS A 316 8.64 11.11 -16.83
N ASN A 317 9.44 10.05 -16.70
CA ASN A 317 9.74 9.44 -15.41
C ASN A 317 10.84 10.20 -14.65
N THR A 318 11.03 9.88 -13.39
CA THR A 318 12.02 10.52 -12.50
C THR A 318 13.45 10.51 -13.07
N ALA A 319 13.85 9.47 -13.81
CA ALA A 319 15.18 9.44 -14.43
C ALA A 319 15.38 10.54 -15.48
N ASN A 320 14.31 11.00 -16.15
CA ASN A 320 14.39 12.11 -17.09
C ASN A 320 14.69 13.45 -16.42
N GLY A 321 14.31 13.63 -15.15
CA GLY A 321 14.64 14.84 -14.37
C GLY A 321 15.94 14.68 -13.58
N TYR A 322 16.18 13.48 -13.04
CA TYR A 322 17.38 13.16 -12.30
C TYR A 322 18.65 13.27 -13.16
N TYR A 323 18.60 12.79 -14.40
CA TYR A 323 19.75 12.79 -15.31
C TYR A 323 20.36 14.18 -15.54
N PRO A 324 19.60 15.16 -16.06
CA PRO A 324 20.15 16.50 -16.30
C PRO A 324 20.55 17.21 -15.00
N MET A 325 19.81 17.00 -13.90
CA MET A 325 20.18 17.53 -12.59
C MET A 325 21.53 17.00 -12.12
N ALA A 326 21.73 15.68 -12.14
CA ALA A 326 22.98 15.05 -11.73
C ALA A 326 24.15 15.53 -12.58
N ASN A 327 23.98 15.59 -13.91
CA ASN A 327 25.02 16.08 -14.82
C ASN A 327 25.39 17.55 -14.56
N ASP A 328 24.43 18.43 -14.29
CA ASP A 328 24.71 19.83 -13.91
C ASP A 328 25.51 19.91 -12.61
N MET A 329 25.18 19.06 -11.64
CA MET A 329 25.79 19.10 -10.32
C MET A 329 27.23 18.58 -10.28
N VAL A 330 27.52 17.47 -10.97
CA VAL A 330 28.79 16.74 -10.80
C VAL A 330 29.54 16.47 -12.09
N GLY A 331 28.95 16.85 -13.24
CA GLY A 331 29.51 16.56 -14.56
C GLY A 331 29.26 15.13 -15.04
N GLU A 332 29.59 14.87 -16.30
CA GLU A 332 29.45 13.55 -16.91
C GLU A 332 30.43 12.54 -16.31
N ASN A 333 29.99 11.28 -16.20
CA ASN A 333 30.78 10.15 -15.69
C ASN A 333 31.20 10.22 -14.21
N ALA A 334 30.74 11.23 -13.45
CA ALA A 334 30.95 11.29 -12.01
C ALA A 334 30.12 10.21 -11.30
N LEU A 335 30.79 9.31 -10.57
CA LEU A 335 30.12 8.24 -9.82
C LEU A 335 29.38 8.82 -8.61
N ILE A 336 28.06 8.64 -8.59
CA ILE A 336 27.19 9.08 -7.50
C ILE A 336 26.86 7.89 -6.59
N MET A 337 27.01 8.06 -5.29
CA MET A 337 26.66 7.07 -4.29
C MET A 337 25.22 7.24 -3.80
N PHE A 338 24.44 6.17 -3.78
CA PHE A 338 23.15 6.09 -3.07
C PHE A 338 23.40 5.25 -1.82
N LEU A 339 23.59 5.92 -0.68
CA LEU A 339 23.87 5.24 0.59
C LEU A 339 22.57 4.91 1.30
N ILE A 340 22.34 3.63 1.57
CA ILE A 340 21.15 3.12 2.25
C ILE A 340 21.54 2.55 3.61
N THR A 341 20.87 3.01 4.66
CA THR A 341 21.10 2.57 6.04
C THR A 341 20.06 1.53 6.45
N GLU A 342 20.21 0.98 7.66
CA GLU A 342 19.21 0.07 8.23
C GLU A 342 17.82 0.73 8.34
N ASP A 343 17.77 2.04 8.64
CA ASP A 343 16.53 2.82 8.75
C ASP A 343 15.83 3.04 7.39
N SER A 344 16.59 3.02 6.29
CA SER A 344 16.10 3.20 4.92
C SER A 344 16.18 1.94 4.05
N LYS A 345 16.48 0.78 4.63
CA LYS A 345 16.68 -0.50 3.91
C LYS A 345 15.50 -0.92 3.04
N GLU A 346 14.29 -0.50 3.38
CA GLU A 346 13.08 -0.79 2.60
C GLU A 346 13.11 -0.16 1.21
N TYR A 347 13.95 0.85 0.98
CA TYR A 347 14.16 1.50 -0.30
C TYR A 347 15.33 0.90 -1.11
N PHE A 348 16.10 -0.03 -0.54
CA PHE A 348 17.31 -0.55 -1.18
C PHE A 348 17.05 -1.19 -2.55
N SER A 349 15.95 -1.94 -2.65
CA SER A 349 15.52 -2.67 -3.84
C SER A 349 15.16 -1.70 -4.99
N GLU A 350 14.31 -0.71 -4.72
CA GLU A 350 13.94 0.29 -5.72
C GLU A 350 15.13 1.16 -6.15
N GLN A 351 16.08 1.42 -5.23
CA GLN A 351 17.26 2.21 -5.57
C GLN A 351 18.19 1.48 -6.51
N LYS A 352 18.29 0.15 -6.40
CA LYS A 352 18.98 -0.68 -7.40
C LYS A 352 18.30 -0.61 -8.76
N VAL A 353 16.97 -0.57 -8.80
CA VAL A 353 16.22 -0.40 -10.06
C VAL A 353 16.56 0.94 -10.72
N LYS A 354 16.54 2.03 -9.95
CA LYS A 354 16.93 3.36 -10.41
C LYS A 354 18.38 3.38 -10.90
N ALA A 355 19.33 2.83 -10.12
CA ALA A 355 20.73 2.78 -10.50
C ALA A 355 20.97 2.00 -11.80
N ASN A 356 20.34 0.83 -11.95
CA ASN A 356 20.41 0.03 -13.18
C ASN A 356 19.85 0.78 -14.39
N TYR A 357 18.81 1.60 -14.20
CA TYR A 357 18.27 2.45 -15.25
C TYR A 357 19.25 3.58 -15.65
N LEU A 358 19.77 4.30 -14.65
CA LEU A 358 20.67 5.43 -14.86
C LEU A 358 21.99 5.00 -15.49
N ALA A 359 22.53 3.84 -15.11
CA ALA A 359 23.71 3.26 -15.71
C ALA A 359 23.54 3.01 -17.22
N LYS A 360 22.37 2.52 -17.66
CA LYS A 360 22.03 2.37 -19.10
C LYS A 360 21.92 3.71 -19.85
N LYS A 361 21.89 4.83 -19.12
CA LYS A 361 21.88 6.19 -19.66
C LYS A 361 23.24 6.89 -19.49
N ASN A 362 24.30 6.18 -19.11
CA ASN A 362 25.64 6.72 -18.85
C ASN A 362 25.72 7.69 -17.65
N ILE A 363 24.83 7.57 -16.66
CA ILE A 363 25.07 8.13 -15.33
C ILE A 363 25.51 7.02 -14.41
N PRO A 364 26.79 7.01 -14.00
CA PRO A 364 27.28 6.00 -13.08
C PRO A 364 26.72 6.27 -11.68
N VAL A 365 25.96 5.31 -11.17
CA VAL A 365 25.43 5.30 -9.81
C VAL A 365 25.82 3.99 -9.13
N ILE A 366 26.19 4.06 -7.85
CA ILE A 366 26.42 2.90 -7.01
C ILE A 366 25.49 2.94 -5.80
N VAL A 367 24.75 1.86 -5.57
CA VAL A 367 23.93 1.68 -4.37
C VAL A 367 24.71 0.82 -3.40
N CYS A 368 24.88 1.30 -2.17
CA CYS A 368 25.69 0.60 -1.17
C CYS A 368 25.19 0.87 0.25
N SER A 369 25.71 0.09 1.20
CA SER A 369 25.49 0.29 2.64
C SER A 369 26.71 0.95 3.29
N PRO A 370 26.62 1.47 4.53
CA PRO A 370 27.74 2.13 5.21
C PRO A 370 29.01 1.26 5.33
N GLU A 371 28.88 -0.06 5.42
CA GLU A 371 29.98 -1.03 5.47
C GLU A 371 30.82 -1.07 4.19
N ASP A 372 30.22 -0.76 3.04
CA ASP A 372 30.88 -0.76 1.72
C ASP A 372 31.69 0.52 1.46
N VAL A 373 31.65 1.48 2.41
CA VAL A 373 32.23 2.82 2.26
C VAL A 373 33.53 2.96 3.04
N GLU A 374 34.56 3.39 2.32
CA GLU A 374 35.88 3.78 2.84
C GLU A 374 36.11 5.29 2.68
N ILE A 375 36.63 5.92 3.74
CA ILE A 375 37.00 7.34 3.74
C ILE A 375 38.52 7.46 3.87
N LYS A 376 39.18 8.09 2.89
CA LYS A 376 40.64 8.29 2.84
C LYS A 376 40.93 9.78 2.70
N GLY A 377 41.16 10.44 3.84
CA GLY A 377 41.31 11.90 3.86
C GLY A 377 40.01 12.60 3.43
N ALA A 378 40.06 13.33 2.32
CA ALA A 378 38.90 13.98 1.71
C ALA A 378 38.20 13.13 0.63
N GLN A 379 38.78 11.99 0.26
CA GLN A 379 38.24 11.11 -0.79
C GLN A 379 37.35 10.03 -0.16
N VAL A 380 36.25 9.71 -0.85
CA VAL A 380 35.32 8.66 -0.43
C VAL A 380 35.25 7.60 -1.53
N PHE A 381 35.25 6.34 -1.12
CA PHE A 381 35.18 5.19 -2.01
C PHE A 381 34.02 4.30 -1.59
N ALA A 382 33.22 3.85 -2.55
CA ALA A 382 32.20 2.83 -2.36
C ALA A 382 32.60 1.60 -3.19
N ASN A 383 32.69 0.43 -2.56
CA ASN A 383 33.17 -0.80 -3.21
C ASN A 383 34.49 -0.61 -3.98
N GLY A 384 35.43 0.15 -3.40
CA GLY A 384 36.74 0.45 -3.98
C GLY A 384 36.74 1.49 -5.12
N GLN A 385 35.59 2.03 -5.53
CA GLN A 385 35.49 3.06 -6.56
C GLN A 385 35.30 4.44 -5.92
N GLN A 386 36.07 5.44 -6.38
CA GLN A 386 35.93 6.80 -5.85
C GLN A 386 34.58 7.39 -6.26
N VAL A 387 33.83 7.88 -5.28
CA VAL A 387 32.56 8.57 -5.47
C VAL A 387 32.76 10.08 -5.36
N ILE A 388 32.02 10.84 -6.16
CA ILE A 388 32.19 12.30 -6.30
C ILE A 388 31.06 13.06 -5.61
N ALA A 389 29.90 12.44 -5.46
CA ALA A 389 28.75 12.96 -4.74
C ALA A 389 27.88 11.82 -4.21
N TRP A 390 26.87 12.17 -3.42
CA TRP A 390 25.88 11.21 -2.95
C TRP A 390 24.47 11.80 -2.88
N ASP A 391 23.50 10.96 -3.27
CA ASP A 391 22.06 11.18 -3.08
C ASP A 391 21.74 10.66 -1.68
N ARG A 392 21.53 11.57 -0.72
CA ARG A 392 21.49 11.16 0.69
C ARG A 392 20.14 10.49 1.02
N PHE A 393 20.19 9.31 1.62
CA PHE A 393 19.08 8.63 2.29
C PHE A 393 19.38 8.46 3.79
N VAL A 394 20.11 9.44 4.33
CA VAL A 394 20.58 9.50 5.71
C VAL A 394 20.07 10.79 6.34
N GLU A 395 19.32 10.65 7.42
CA GLU A 395 18.72 11.76 8.15
C GLU A 395 19.63 12.30 9.24
N THR A 396 19.32 13.50 9.72
CA THR A 396 20.18 14.20 10.71
C THR A 396 20.32 13.45 12.03
N TYR A 397 19.31 12.65 12.41
CA TYR A 397 19.34 11.87 13.65
C TYR A 397 20.24 10.63 13.55
N GLU A 398 20.59 10.20 12.33
CA GLU A 398 21.51 9.07 12.11
C GLU A 398 22.98 9.51 12.22
N LEU A 399 23.24 10.82 12.29
CA LEU A 399 24.60 11.40 12.36
C LEU A 399 25.26 11.26 13.74
N ASP A 400 24.66 10.53 14.67
CA ASP A 400 25.36 10.01 15.84
C ASP A 400 26.36 8.91 15.46
N ASP A 401 26.15 8.24 14.31
CA ASP A 401 27.14 7.36 13.72
C ASP A 401 28.34 8.18 13.19
N SER A 402 29.54 7.82 13.68
CA SER A 402 30.77 8.56 13.34
C SER A 402 31.14 8.54 11.85
N LYS A 403 30.83 7.45 11.13
CA LYS A 403 31.11 7.34 9.69
C LYS A 403 30.11 8.19 8.90
N LEU A 404 28.82 8.10 9.22
CA LEU A 404 27.78 8.91 8.58
C LEU A 404 28.01 10.41 8.82
N ARG A 405 28.34 10.78 10.06
CA ARG A 405 28.75 12.15 10.41
C ARG A 405 29.94 12.62 9.57
N LYS A 406 30.95 11.77 9.40
CA LYS A 406 32.13 12.14 8.62
C LYS A 406 31.80 12.39 7.14
N LEU A 407 30.91 11.60 6.56
CA LEU A 407 30.41 11.84 5.19
C LEU A 407 29.62 13.15 5.09
N ALA A 408 28.77 13.45 6.06
CA ALA A 408 28.05 14.73 6.14
C ALA A 408 29.02 15.92 6.26
N GLU A 409 30.05 15.81 7.11
CA GLU A 409 31.12 16.83 7.24
C GLU A 409 31.84 17.08 5.91
N LEU A 410 32.23 16.02 5.20
CA LEU A 410 32.86 16.13 3.88
C LEU A 410 31.92 16.78 2.85
N SER A 411 30.61 16.56 2.98
CA SER A 411 29.59 17.19 2.13
C SER A 411 29.52 18.69 2.36
N GLU A 412 29.49 19.12 3.62
CA GLU A 412 29.44 20.54 3.97
C GLU A 412 30.76 21.27 3.71
N GLN A 413 31.87 20.54 3.63
CA GLN A 413 33.18 21.06 3.18
C GLN A 413 33.32 21.09 1.65
N GLY A 414 32.36 20.53 0.90
CA GLY A 414 32.36 20.51 -0.57
C GLY A 414 33.18 19.39 -1.21
N PHE A 415 33.75 18.47 -0.43
CA PHE A 415 34.53 17.34 -0.96
C PHE A 415 33.64 16.19 -1.47
N LEU A 416 32.43 16.04 -0.92
CA LEU A 416 31.44 15.05 -1.36
C LEU A 416 30.04 15.68 -1.38
N PRO A 417 29.69 16.52 -2.37
CA PRO A 417 28.40 17.20 -2.39
C PRO A 417 27.21 16.25 -2.17
N ALA A 418 26.34 16.61 -1.23
CA ALA A 418 25.10 15.90 -0.93
C ALA A 418 23.91 16.62 -1.56
N PHE A 419 22.94 15.87 -2.08
CA PHE A 419 21.65 16.41 -2.45
C PHE A 419 20.51 15.60 -1.83
N PRO A 420 19.64 16.24 -1.03
CA PRO A 420 19.79 17.59 -0.47
C PRO A 420 20.98 17.70 0.51
N PRO A 421 21.57 18.88 0.73
CA PRO A 421 22.63 19.06 1.73
C PRO A 421 22.09 19.05 3.17
N TYR A 422 22.96 18.85 4.16
CA TYR A 422 22.59 18.84 5.57
C TYR A 422 22.39 20.24 6.14
N ARG A 423 23.09 21.26 5.63
CA ARG A 423 22.88 22.65 6.04
C ARG A 423 21.47 23.19 5.79
N HIS A 424 20.65 22.49 5.00
CA HIS A 424 19.24 22.83 4.76
C HIS A 424 18.27 21.79 5.32
N PHE A 425 18.62 21.17 6.45
CA PHE A 425 17.81 20.13 7.12
C PHE A 425 16.33 20.51 7.38
N PHE A 426 16.03 21.81 7.46
CA PHE A 426 14.69 22.32 7.74
C PHE A 426 13.76 22.25 6.53
N TRP A 427 14.25 21.99 5.31
CA TRP A 427 13.42 21.90 4.09
C TRP A 427 12.34 20.81 4.13
N GLU A 428 12.47 19.86 5.05
CA GLU A 428 11.60 18.67 5.14
C GLU A 428 10.75 18.68 6.42
N GLY A 429 11.07 19.57 7.38
CA GLY A 429 10.37 19.64 8.65
C GLY A 429 8.90 20.07 8.49
N LYS A 430 7.98 19.42 9.21
CA LYS A 430 6.55 19.73 9.13
C LYS A 430 6.21 21.09 9.77
N GLU A 431 7.10 21.62 10.60
CA GLU A 431 7.08 23.00 11.11
C GLU A 431 7.19 24.07 10.02
N THR A 432 7.76 23.75 8.85
CA THR A 432 7.81 24.70 7.72
C THR A 432 6.41 25.15 7.30
N TRP A 433 5.45 24.22 7.27
CA TRP A 433 4.05 24.52 6.97
C TRP A 433 3.42 25.39 8.07
N ALA A 434 3.77 25.17 9.33
CA ALA A 434 3.29 26.04 10.41
C ALA A 434 3.74 27.50 10.21
N PHE A 435 4.98 27.72 9.75
CA PHE A 435 5.47 29.05 9.41
C PHE A 435 4.85 29.62 8.13
N LEU A 436 4.59 28.80 7.10
CA LEU A 436 3.88 29.23 5.90
C LEU A 436 2.49 29.81 6.25
N HIS A 437 1.80 29.17 7.19
CA HIS A 437 0.46 29.59 7.62
C HIS A 437 0.45 30.65 8.74
N ASP A 438 1.62 31.06 9.25
CA ASP A 438 1.73 32.12 10.25
C ASP A 438 1.33 33.48 9.63
N LYS A 439 0.39 34.16 10.28
CA LYS A 439 -0.11 35.46 9.81
C LYS A 439 0.96 36.55 9.88
N GLU A 440 1.84 36.50 10.87
CA GLU A 440 2.90 37.49 11.05
C GLU A 440 3.97 37.38 9.97
N LEU A 441 4.14 36.20 9.38
CA LEU A 441 5.06 35.95 8.28
C LEU A 441 4.45 36.23 6.88
N GLY A 442 3.18 36.63 6.79
CA GLY A 442 2.52 36.86 5.50
C GLY A 442 3.25 37.87 4.59
N ASN A 443 3.69 39.00 5.16
CA ASN A 443 4.47 40.00 4.40
C ASN A 443 5.85 39.47 3.98
N PHE A 444 6.48 38.65 4.84
CA PHE A 444 7.75 38.00 4.51
C PHE A 444 7.57 37.06 3.31
N TRP A 445 6.56 36.18 3.36
CA TRP A 445 6.30 35.25 2.27
C TRP A 445 5.95 35.95 0.96
N GLN A 446 5.08 36.96 1.00
CA GLN A 446 4.73 37.74 -0.19
C GLN A 446 5.96 38.40 -0.82
N LYS A 447 6.86 38.96 0.01
CA LYS A 447 8.11 39.59 -0.46
C LYS A 447 9.05 38.59 -1.13
N HIS A 448 9.17 37.38 -0.59
CA HIS A 448 10.18 36.40 -1.02
C HIS A 448 9.69 35.39 -2.05
N MET A 449 8.37 35.19 -2.17
CA MET A 449 7.77 34.18 -3.04
C MET A 449 6.72 34.74 -4.01
N GLY A 450 6.13 35.90 -3.73
CA GLY A 450 5.08 36.47 -4.58
C GLY A 450 3.89 35.52 -4.73
N ASP A 451 3.44 35.29 -5.96
CA ASP A 451 2.28 34.43 -6.27
C ASP A 451 2.48 32.96 -5.83
N ASP A 452 3.73 32.49 -5.71
CA ASP A 452 4.05 31.15 -5.22
C ASP A 452 3.60 30.96 -3.76
N PHE A 453 3.58 32.03 -2.95
CA PHE A 453 3.06 31.98 -1.59
C PHE A 453 1.56 31.72 -1.57
N GLU A 454 0.81 32.47 -2.38
CA GLU A 454 -0.65 32.38 -2.42
C GLU A 454 -1.12 31.02 -2.92
N ILE A 455 -0.44 30.46 -3.94
CA ILE A 455 -0.78 29.12 -4.43
C ILE A 455 -0.47 28.05 -3.38
N LEU A 456 0.71 28.06 -2.75
CA LEU A 456 1.04 27.05 -1.74
C LEU A 456 0.10 27.13 -0.54
N LYS A 457 -0.13 28.33 -0.01
CA LYS A 457 -1.04 28.55 1.12
C LYS A 457 -2.47 28.11 0.82
N LYS A 458 -2.94 28.26 -0.42
CA LYS A 458 -4.27 27.82 -0.86
C LYS A 458 -4.38 26.30 -0.93
N TYR A 459 -3.34 25.63 -1.43
CA TYR A 459 -3.33 24.19 -1.68
C TYR A 459 -2.60 23.37 -0.61
N SER A 460 -2.28 23.97 0.54
CA SER A 460 -1.84 23.27 1.75
C SER A 460 -2.87 23.44 2.88
N PRO A 461 -3.12 22.40 3.69
CA PRO A 461 -4.00 22.50 4.83
C PRO A 461 -3.36 23.37 5.92
N LEU A 462 -4.19 24.19 6.58
CA LEU A 462 -3.78 25.01 7.71
C LEU A 462 -2.98 24.17 8.70
N THR A 463 -1.71 24.55 8.88
CA THR A 463 -0.81 23.94 9.84
C THR A 463 -0.39 24.98 10.86
N VAL A 464 -0.35 24.62 12.14
CA VAL A 464 -0.02 25.56 13.22
C VAL A 464 0.90 24.91 14.25
N LEU A 465 1.69 25.73 14.93
CA LEU A 465 2.35 25.34 16.17
C LEU A 465 1.31 25.14 17.28
N PRO A 466 1.54 24.23 18.25
CA PRO A 466 0.61 23.94 19.35
C PRO A 466 0.15 25.20 20.08
N ILE A 467 1.07 26.11 20.41
CA ILE A 467 0.75 27.37 21.11
C ILE A 467 -0.18 28.32 20.33
N SER A 468 -0.30 28.11 19.01
CA SER A 468 -1.13 28.91 18.11
C SER A 468 -2.48 28.25 17.79
N LEU A 469 -2.72 27.03 18.29
CA LEU A 469 -3.96 26.31 18.06
C LEU A 469 -5.11 26.92 18.87
N ARG A 470 -6.03 27.61 18.18
CA ARG A 470 -7.21 28.25 18.80
C ARG A 470 -8.47 27.38 18.80
N ASP A 471 -8.51 26.33 17.97
CA ASP A 471 -9.65 25.45 17.79
C ASP A 471 -9.47 24.14 18.57
N THR A 472 -10.48 23.75 19.34
CA THR A 472 -10.43 22.59 20.23
C THR A 472 -11.14 21.36 19.69
N LYS A 473 -11.77 21.45 18.50
CA LYS A 473 -12.44 20.29 17.91
C LYS A 473 -11.42 19.32 17.31
N LYS A 474 -10.87 18.46 18.17
CA LYS A 474 -9.83 17.47 17.84
C LYS A 474 -10.07 16.69 16.54
N SER A 475 -11.33 16.41 16.19
CA SER A 475 -11.66 15.63 14.99
C SER A 475 -11.23 16.30 13.68
N GLU A 476 -10.94 17.60 13.70
CA GLU A 476 -10.50 18.36 12.52
C GLU A 476 -8.98 18.40 12.36
N TRP A 477 -8.21 17.78 13.25
CA TRP A 477 -6.77 17.96 13.31
C TRP A 477 -6.02 16.64 13.31
N TYR A 478 -4.89 16.64 12.60
CA TYR A 478 -3.80 15.70 12.76
C TYR A 478 -2.70 16.34 13.59
N ARG A 479 -2.25 15.63 14.61
CA ARG A 479 -1.05 15.95 15.37
C ARG A 479 0.11 15.21 14.72
N LYS A 480 1.08 15.94 14.17
CA LYS A 480 2.22 15.38 13.45
C LYS A 480 3.52 15.77 14.13
N ARG A 481 4.45 14.82 14.29
CA ARG A 481 5.80 15.10 14.77
C ARG A 481 6.51 16.05 13.81
N ALA A 482 7.04 17.16 14.31
CA ALA A 482 7.45 18.27 13.46
C ALA A 482 8.79 18.01 12.73
N SER A 483 9.84 17.81 13.51
CA SER A 483 11.24 17.78 13.07
C SER A 483 11.79 16.36 13.09
N PHE A 484 12.55 15.99 12.04
CA PHE A 484 13.31 14.72 11.87
C PHE A 484 14.46 14.54 12.89
N GLY A 485 14.20 14.77 14.18
CA GLY A 485 15.12 14.46 15.27
C GLY A 485 15.12 12.99 15.68
N ASP A 486 14.20 12.18 15.14
CA ASP A 486 14.16 10.73 15.30
C ASP A 486 13.39 10.04 14.17
N ASN A 487 13.42 8.70 14.19
CA ASN A 487 12.78 7.87 13.18
C ASN A 487 11.24 7.89 13.20
N GLN A 488 10.62 8.59 14.16
CA GLN A 488 9.16 8.73 14.26
C GLN A 488 8.62 9.76 13.24
N CYS A 489 9.50 10.52 12.59
CA CYS A 489 9.10 11.46 11.53
C CYS A 489 8.86 10.78 10.18
N TRP A 490 9.35 9.56 10.02
CA TRP A 490 9.17 8.74 8.83
C TRP A 490 7.77 8.13 8.75
N GLY A 491 7.13 8.29 7.59
CA GLY A 491 5.77 7.84 7.36
C GLY A 491 4.79 8.40 8.39
N SER A 492 3.78 7.63 8.78
CA SER A 492 2.82 8.08 9.80
C SER A 492 3.27 7.86 11.25
N ARG A 493 4.53 7.49 11.54
CA ARG A 493 4.92 6.91 12.86
C ARG A 493 4.59 7.90 14.00
N GLY A 494 4.80 9.18 13.72
CA GLY A 494 4.47 10.30 14.60
C GLY A 494 3.17 11.03 14.26
N VAL A 495 2.20 10.39 13.60
CA VAL A 495 0.92 11.02 13.19
C VAL A 495 -0.25 10.45 13.99
N VAL A 496 -0.93 11.34 14.72
CA VAL A 496 -2.14 11.02 15.49
C VAL A 496 -3.34 11.76 14.90
N SER A 497 -4.42 11.03 14.62
CA SER A 497 -5.69 11.62 14.18
C SER A 497 -6.55 11.96 15.38
N GLY A 498 -6.87 13.24 15.59
CA GLY A 498 -7.73 13.64 16.70
C GLY A 498 -9.17 13.11 16.55
N LYS A 499 -9.59 12.67 15.36
CA LYS A 499 -10.86 11.95 15.17
C LYS A 499 -10.85 10.59 15.88
N ARG A 500 -9.70 9.91 15.93
CA ARG A 500 -9.54 8.55 16.48
C ARG A 500 -9.04 8.54 17.92
N ASP A 501 -8.52 9.65 18.41
CA ASP A 501 -8.01 9.77 19.78
C ASP A 501 -9.13 10.06 20.80
N SER A 502 -8.93 9.74 22.07
CA SER A 502 -9.86 10.16 23.15
C SER A 502 -9.70 11.66 23.45
N ALA A 503 -10.76 12.31 23.95
CA ALA A 503 -10.69 13.73 24.30
C ALA A 503 -9.67 14.02 25.42
N THR A 504 -9.60 13.13 26.41
CA THR A 504 -8.66 13.24 27.54
C THR A 504 -7.22 13.09 27.07
N ASN A 505 -6.91 12.06 26.27
CA ASN A 505 -5.56 11.84 25.76
C ASN A 505 -5.12 12.96 24.83
N TRP A 506 -5.97 13.38 23.88
CA TRP A 506 -5.67 14.49 22.98
C TRP A 506 -5.32 15.78 23.74
N ARG A 507 -6.10 16.11 24.79
CA ARG A 507 -5.86 17.29 25.61
C ARG A 507 -4.54 17.19 26.37
N ALA A 508 -4.24 16.03 26.97
CA ALA A 508 -2.98 15.81 27.68
C ALA A 508 -1.78 15.95 26.75
N GLN A 509 -1.83 15.31 25.57
CA GLN A 509 -0.80 15.41 24.55
C GLN A 509 -0.60 16.84 24.05
N TYR A 510 -1.69 17.58 23.82
CA TYR A 510 -1.63 18.98 23.43
C TYR A 510 -0.95 19.87 24.47
N LEU A 511 -1.29 19.71 25.75
CA LEU A 511 -0.65 20.48 26.82
C LEU A 511 0.85 20.16 26.91
N GLN A 512 1.22 18.88 26.75
CA GLN A 512 2.62 18.47 26.69
C GLN A 512 3.35 19.07 25.49
N ASP A 513 2.71 19.13 24.32
CA ASP A 513 3.32 19.71 23.12
C ASP A 513 3.53 21.22 23.26
N CYS A 514 2.58 21.93 23.88
CA CYS A 514 2.75 23.33 24.24
C CYS A 514 3.94 23.53 25.18
N GLU A 515 4.03 22.72 26.24
CA GLU A 515 5.13 22.78 27.19
C GLU A 515 6.48 22.50 26.52
N ASN A 516 6.56 21.43 25.72
CA ASN A 516 7.76 21.06 24.99
C ASN A 516 8.21 22.19 24.06
N LEU A 517 7.29 22.80 23.31
CA LEU A 517 7.63 23.91 22.42
C LEU A 517 8.13 25.14 23.18
N ILE A 518 7.45 25.52 24.27
CA ILE A 518 7.85 26.67 25.12
C ILE A 518 9.24 26.43 25.73
N GLN A 519 9.51 25.21 26.19
CA GLN A 519 10.79 24.82 26.77
C GLN A 519 11.85 24.46 25.71
N LYS A 520 11.52 24.55 24.41
CA LYS A 520 12.39 24.15 23.29
C LYS A 520 12.92 22.71 23.42
N LYS A 521 12.07 21.81 23.92
CA LYS A 521 12.38 20.38 24.13
C LYS A 521 11.88 19.54 22.97
N PHE A 522 12.71 18.58 22.57
CA PHE A 522 12.32 17.50 21.68
C PHE A 522 11.67 16.35 22.51
N PRO A 523 10.63 15.68 22.01
CA PRO A 523 9.95 15.91 20.73
C PRO A 523 8.91 17.02 20.79
N TYR A 524 8.65 17.66 19.65
CA TYR A 524 7.57 18.61 19.47
C TYR A 524 6.77 18.31 18.19
N HIS A 525 5.57 18.87 18.12
CA HIS A 525 4.57 18.53 17.11
C HIS A 525 3.99 19.78 16.48
N VAL A 526 3.40 19.61 15.30
CA VAL A 526 2.51 20.57 14.64
C VAL A 526 1.10 20.00 14.56
N TYR A 527 0.13 20.89 14.42
CA TYR A 527 -1.26 20.55 14.22
C TYR A 527 -1.66 20.96 12.81
N GLN A 528 -2.02 19.98 11.98
CA GLN A 528 -2.42 20.18 10.60
C GLN A 528 -3.91 19.86 10.45
N LYS A 529 -4.67 20.75 9.82
CA LYS A 529 -6.10 20.55 9.57
C LYS A 529 -6.30 19.36 8.63
N ALA A 530 -7.28 18.51 8.95
CA ALA A 530 -7.59 17.34 8.16
C ALA A 530 -8.14 17.74 6.78
N ILE A 531 -7.61 17.12 5.74
CA ILE A 531 -8.13 17.22 4.37
C ILE A 531 -9.27 16.21 4.21
N GLN A 532 -10.34 16.60 3.51
CA GLN A 532 -11.39 15.69 3.08
C GLN A 532 -10.89 14.91 1.86
N HIS A 533 -10.32 13.74 2.10
CA HIS A 533 -9.75 12.90 1.06
C HIS A 533 -10.87 12.30 0.20
N GLY A 534 -10.67 12.29 -1.11
CA GLY A 534 -11.49 11.59 -2.06
C GLY A 534 -11.23 10.09 -2.03
N LYS A 535 -12.24 9.34 -2.43
CA LYS A 535 -12.15 7.90 -2.64
C LYS A 535 -12.35 7.62 -4.12
N HIS A 536 -11.49 6.78 -4.69
CA HIS A 536 -11.50 6.43 -6.09
C HIS A 536 -11.64 4.93 -6.21
N GLU A 537 -12.61 4.50 -7.01
CA GLU A 537 -12.80 3.09 -7.32
C GLU A 537 -11.62 2.61 -8.19
N PHE A 538 -11.02 1.49 -7.82
CA PHE A 538 -9.89 0.94 -8.54
C PHE A 538 -9.87 -0.59 -8.47
N TYR A 539 -9.21 -1.21 -9.44
CA TYR A 539 -9.02 -2.66 -9.49
C TYR A 539 -7.62 -3.04 -8.98
N ALA A 540 -7.58 -3.95 -8.03
CA ALA A 540 -6.36 -4.46 -7.41
C ALA A 540 -6.30 -5.99 -7.48
N TYR A 541 -5.10 -6.56 -7.52
CA TYR A 541 -4.89 -8.00 -7.38
C TYR A 541 -4.46 -8.35 -5.95
N ASP A 542 -5.32 -9.05 -5.23
CA ASP A 542 -5.04 -9.62 -3.90
C ASP A 542 -4.33 -10.96 -4.09
N ARG A 543 -3.00 -10.92 -3.94
CA ARG A 543 -2.12 -12.07 -4.09
C ARG A 543 -2.42 -13.17 -3.06
N GLU A 544 -2.75 -12.82 -1.82
CA GLU A 544 -2.97 -13.80 -0.75
C GLU A 544 -4.21 -14.65 -1.01
N GLN A 545 -5.25 -14.04 -1.59
CA GLN A 545 -6.51 -14.72 -1.90
C GLN A 545 -6.65 -15.06 -3.39
N GLU A 546 -5.62 -14.79 -4.20
CA GLU A 546 -5.57 -14.97 -5.65
C GLU A 546 -6.84 -14.45 -6.36
N ARG A 547 -7.23 -13.21 -6.04
CA ARG A 547 -8.48 -12.62 -6.54
C ARG A 547 -8.33 -11.15 -6.91
N VAL A 548 -9.32 -10.64 -7.63
CA VAL A 548 -9.42 -9.23 -7.99
C VAL A 548 -10.35 -8.51 -7.02
N LEU A 549 -9.88 -7.38 -6.50
CA LEU A 549 -10.64 -6.47 -5.67
C LEU A 549 -11.06 -5.28 -6.52
N LYS A 550 -12.35 -4.96 -6.53
CA LYS A 550 -12.88 -3.68 -7.01
C LYS A 550 -13.33 -2.88 -5.80
N GLN A 551 -12.55 -1.89 -5.40
CA GLN A 551 -12.77 -1.18 -4.13
C GLN A 551 -12.44 0.30 -4.23
N GLU A 552 -12.93 1.07 -3.27
CA GLU A 552 -12.64 2.49 -3.14
C GLU A 552 -11.35 2.71 -2.32
N PHE A 553 -10.42 3.48 -2.88
CA PHE A 553 -9.15 3.82 -2.27
C PHE A 553 -8.99 5.32 -2.09
N PHE A 554 -8.36 5.73 -1.00
CA PHE A 554 -7.78 7.06 -0.88
C PHE A 554 -6.57 7.16 -1.80
N VAL A 555 -6.46 8.26 -2.55
CA VAL A 555 -5.36 8.49 -3.49
C VAL A 555 -4.43 9.56 -2.95
N ARG A 556 -3.14 9.25 -2.95
CA ARG A 556 -2.06 10.21 -2.83
C ARG A 556 -1.26 10.22 -4.13
N LEU A 557 -1.07 11.40 -4.70
CA LEU A 557 -0.20 11.62 -5.84
C LEU A 557 1.16 12.08 -5.33
N ASN A 558 2.22 11.52 -5.89
CA ASN A 558 3.60 11.77 -5.49
C ASN A 558 4.40 12.29 -6.69
N PRO A 559 4.22 13.55 -7.12
CA PRO A 559 5.03 14.14 -8.18
C PRO A 559 6.44 14.48 -7.71
N TRP A 560 7.42 14.31 -8.59
CA TRP A 560 8.79 14.78 -8.36
C TRP A 560 9.14 15.99 -9.22
N GLY A 561 9.89 16.90 -8.61
CA GLY A 561 10.49 18.06 -9.25
C GLY A 561 12.01 17.98 -9.23
N TYR A 562 12.65 18.33 -10.34
CA TYR A 562 14.10 18.38 -10.49
C TYR A 562 14.51 19.73 -11.07
N ASN A 563 15.58 20.31 -10.53
CA ASN A 563 16.15 21.56 -10.99
C ASN A 563 17.55 21.31 -11.57
N ASP A 564 17.66 21.43 -12.89
CA ASP A 564 18.88 21.19 -13.64
C ASP A 564 19.81 22.40 -13.73
N GLY A 565 19.57 23.44 -12.91
CA GLY A 565 20.31 24.69 -12.94
C GLY A 565 19.80 25.70 -13.98
N LYS A 566 18.92 25.28 -14.89
CA LYS A 566 18.29 26.16 -15.90
C LYS A 566 16.80 26.28 -15.67
N GLU A 567 16.12 25.16 -15.45
CA GLU A 567 14.67 25.13 -15.23
C GLU A 567 14.25 24.01 -14.27
N ILE A 568 13.01 24.13 -13.78
CA ILE A 568 12.38 23.13 -12.93
C ILE A 568 11.51 22.22 -13.78
N HIS A 569 11.84 20.93 -13.79
CA HIS A 569 11.13 19.87 -14.49
C HIS A 569 10.25 19.08 -13.52
N VAL A 570 9.01 18.84 -13.91
CA VAL A 570 8.14 17.84 -13.24
C VAL A 570 8.32 16.54 -13.98
N CYS A 571 8.93 15.55 -13.32
CA CYS A 571 9.28 14.26 -13.91
C CYS A 571 8.92 13.15 -12.93
N GLY A 572 7.97 12.32 -13.29
CA GLY A 572 7.41 11.26 -12.48
C GLY A 572 6.21 11.74 -11.69
N ILE A 573 5.15 10.94 -11.72
CA ILE A 573 3.99 11.07 -10.83
C ILE A 573 3.52 9.65 -10.54
N LEU A 574 3.71 9.24 -9.30
CA LEU A 574 3.22 7.96 -8.79
C LEU A 574 1.90 8.18 -8.05
N ALA A 575 0.94 7.29 -8.22
CA ALA A 575 -0.25 7.25 -7.38
C ALA A 575 -0.13 6.10 -6.36
N THR A 576 -0.17 6.46 -5.08
CA THR A 576 -0.32 5.52 -3.97
C THR A 576 -1.79 5.44 -3.58
N LEU A 577 -2.40 4.26 -3.71
CA LEU A 577 -3.80 4.00 -3.35
C LEU A 577 -3.87 3.20 -2.04
N ARG A 578 -4.75 3.60 -1.11
CA ARG A 578 -4.84 3.03 0.26
C ARG A 578 -6.27 2.88 0.79
N TYR A 579 -6.48 1.93 1.70
CA TYR A 579 -7.75 1.81 2.45
C TYR A 579 -7.90 2.81 3.59
N ASP A 580 -6.80 3.18 4.24
CA ASP A 580 -6.73 4.19 5.30
C ASP A 580 -6.02 5.44 4.74
N PRO A 581 -6.52 6.68 4.97
CA PRO A 581 -5.82 7.88 4.54
C PRO A 581 -4.48 8.11 5.27
N ARG A 582 -4.17 7.35 6.33
CA ARG A 582 -2.85 7.38 6.99
C ARG A 582 -1.83 6.57 6.19
N VAL A 583 -0.63 7.11 6.05
CA VAL A 583 0.52 6.48 5.38
C VAL A 583 1.27 5.53 6.34
N HIS A 584 0.82 4.28 6.50
CA HIS A 584 1.57 3.29 7.31
C HIS A 584 1.56 1.88 6.74
N GLY A 585 2.74 1.32 6.49
CA GLY A 585 2.95 -0.11 6.19
C GLY A 585 2.46 -0.51 4.81
N ALA A 586 3.35 -1.01 3.96
CA ALA A 586 3.14 -1.16 2.52
C ALA A 586 2.26 -2.35 2.10
N ARG A 587 1.80 -3.21 3.02
CA ARG A 587 1.13 -4.46 2.63
C ARG A 587 -0.21 -4.24 1.94
N ASP A 588 -0.90 -3.15 2.25
CA ASP A 588 -2.22 -2.82 1.68
C ASP A 588 -2.15 -1.65 0.68
N ALA A 589 -0.94 -1.18 0.36
CA ALA A 589 -0.73 -0.10 -0.59
C ALA A 589 -0.60 -0.63 -2.01
N LEU A 590 -1.28 0.05 -2.93
CA LEU A 590 -1.05 -0.11 -4.36
C LEU A 590 -0.24 1.08 -4.84
N GLU A 591 0.78 0.81 -5.64
CA GLU A 591 1.54 1.83 -6.34
C GLU A 591 1.28 1.64 -7.83
N VAL A 592 0.76 2.67 -8.49
CA VAL A 592 0.41 2.62 -9.90
C VAL A 592 0.94 3.84 -10.66
N PRO A 593 1.36 3.67 -11.93
CA PRO A 593 1.79 4.78 -12.76
C PRO A 593 0.60 5.67 -13.13
N CYS A 594 0.82 6.99 -13.15
CA CYS A 594 -0.19 7.93 -13.61
C CYS A 594 -0.15 8.13 -15.13
N VAL A 595 -1.32 8.40 -15.72
CA VAL A 595 -1.47 8.86 -17.11
C VAL A 595 -2.18 10.22 -17.13
N ILE A 596 -1.66 11.15 -17.93
CA ILE A 596 -2.27 12.48 -18.10
C ILE A 596 -3.32 12.41 -19.19
N VAL A 597 -4.59 12.53 -18.84
CA VAL A 597 -5.73 12.51 -19.77
C VAL A 597 -6.22 13.94 -20.07
N PRO A 598 -6.89 14.18 -21.21
CA PRO A 598 -7.65 15.41 -21.45
C PRO A 598 -8.70 15.66 -20.35
N ASP A 599 -9.12 16.91 -20.18
CA ASP A 599 -10.15 17.30 -19.19
C ASP A 599 -11.56 16.79 -19.54
#